data_AF-A0A553RMI0-F1
#
_entry.id   AF-A0A553RMI0-F1
#
_cell.length_a   1.000
_cell.length_b   1.000
_cell.length_c   1.000
_cell.angle_alpha   90.00
_cell.angle_beta   90.00
_cell.angle_gamma   90.00
#
_symmetry.space_group_name_H-M   'P 1'
#
loop_
_entity.id
_entity.type
_entity.pdbx_description
1 polymer ?
#
loop_
_entity_poly.entity_id
_entity_poly.type
_entity_poly.pdbx_seq_one_letter_code
_entity_poly.pdbx_strand_id
1 'polypeptide(L)' 'MNAAEGSFLVRVSERIWGYTLSYRTARGFKHFLIDASGDFYSFLGVDQNRHATLADLIDFH' A
#
# COMPACT_ATOMS: atom_id res chain seq x y z
N MET A 1 -1.48 13.33 -18.64
CA MET A 1 -2.74 13.39 -17.88
C MET A 1 -2.42 13.02 -16.44
N ASN A 2 -2.88 13.79 -15.46
CA ASN A 2 -2.80 13.34 -14.07
C ASN A 2 -3.74 12.15 -13.89
N ALA A 3 -3.32 11.13 -13.14
CA ALA A 3 -4.14 9.96 -12.84
C ALA A 3 -5.45 10.39 -12.14
N ALA A 4 -6.55 9.69 -12.44
CA ALA A 4 -7.86 9.97 -11.85
C ALA A 4 -7.84 9.76 -10.33
N GLU A 5 -8.73 10.43 -9.60
CA GLU A 5 -8.96 10.10 -8.20
C GLU A 5 -9.32 8.61 -8.05
N GLY A 6 -8.78 7.95 -7.03
CA GLY A 6 -8.89 6.50 -6.87
C GLY A 6 -7.74 5.72 -7.52
N SER A 7 -7.02 6.32 -8.46
CA SER A 7 -5.88 5.65 -9.09
C SER A 7 -4.78 5.39 -8.06
N PHE A 8 -4.19 4.20 -8.12
CA PHE A 8 -3.10 3.82 -7.25
C PHE A 8 -2.01 3.08 -8.01
N LEU A 9 -0.83 3.00 -7.37
CA LEU A 9 0.23 2.10 -7.77
C LEU A 9 0.91 1.52 -6.53
N VAL A 10 1.42 0.31 -6.68
CA VAL A 10 2.27 -0.33 -5.68
C VAL A 10 3.67 -0.46 -6.25
N ARG A 11 4.67 -0.09 -5.44
CA ARG A 11 6.08 -0.16 -5.82
C ARG A 11 6.91 -0.72 -4.67
N VAL A 12 8.06 -1.31 -4.99
CA VAL A 12 9.03 -1.75 -3.98
C VAL A 12 9.51 -0.55 -3.17
N SER A 13 9.67 -0.72 -1.87
CA SER A 13 10.21 0.30 -0.97
C SER A 13 11.73 0.12 -0.83
N GLU A 14 12.47 1.22 -0.91
CA GLU A 14 13.91 1.24 -0.60
C GLU A 14 14.19 1.49 0.90
N ARG A 15 13.16 1.87 1.66
CA ARG A 15 13.29 2.27 3.07
C ARG A 15 12.94 1.16 4.06
N ILE A 16 12.15 0.19 3.63
CA ILE A 16 11.70 -0.94 4.45
C ILE A 16 11.70 -2.21 3.61
N TRP A 17 11.69 -3.36 4.27
CA TRP A 17 11.43 -4.64 3.61
C TRP A 17 9.93 -4.74 3.27
N GLY A 18 9.56 -4.30 2.07
CA GLY A 18 8.18 -4.33 1.61
C GLY A 18 7.88 -3.33 0.50
N TYR A 19 6.68 -2.76 0.53
CA TYR A 19 6.14 -1.96 -0.58
C TYR A 19 5.65 -0.59 -0.13
N THR A 20 5.47 0.30 -1.09
CA THR A 20 4.75 1.57 -0.92
C THR A 20 3.53 1.57 -1.84
N LEU A 21 2.34 1.72 -1.26
CA LEU A 21 1.11 2.01 -1.98
C LEU A 21 0.96 3.53 -2.08
N SER A 22 0.86 4.04 -3.30
CA SER A 22 0.63 5.47 -3.57
C SER A 22 -0.76 5.64 -4.16
N TYR A 23 -1.65 6.31 -3.45
CA TYR A 23 -3.06 6.48 -3.78
C TYR A 23 -3.38 7.95 -4.10
N ARG A 24 -4.05 8.20 -5.23
CA ARG A 24 -4.49 9.53 -5.63
C ARG A 24 -5.82 9.88 -4.95
N THR A 25 -5.79 10.98 -4.19
CA THR A 25 -6.98 11.63 -3.61
C THR A 25 -7.33 12.90 -4.38
N ALA A 26 -8.51 13.47 -4.11
CA ALA A 26 -8.90 14.80 -4.58
C ALA A 26 -7.87 15.90 -4.27
N ARG A 27 -7.17 15.81 -3.12
CA ARG A 27 -6.28 16.88 -2.61
C ARG A 27 -4.79 16.60 -2.78
N GLY A 28 -4.41 15.48 -3.38
CA GLY A 28 -3.00 15.08 -3.52
C GLY A 28 -2.81 13.57 -3.47
N PHE A 29 -1.69 13.12 -2.94
CA PHE A 29 -1.36 11.70 -2.84
C PHE A 29 -1.22 11.27 -1.38
N LYS A 30 -1.76 10.09 -1.05
CA LYS A 30 -1.48 9.39 0.20
C LYS A 30 -0.50 8.26 -0.08
N HIS A 31 0.48 8.09 0.79
CA HIS A 31 1.46 7.03 0.68
C HIS A 31 1.39 6.16 1.93
N PHE A 32 1.17 4.87 1.72
CA PHE A 32 1.15 3.87 2.78
C PHE A 32 2.32 2.93 2.61
N LEU A 33 2.97 2.57 3.70
CA LEU A 33 4.01 1.56 3.71
C LEU A 33 3.40 0.21 4.04
N ILE A 34 3.72 -0.80 3.25
CA ILE A 34 3.30 -2.18 3.46
C ILE A 34 4.51 -2.96 3.93
N ASP A 35 4.39 -3.55 5.12
CA ASP A 35 5.38 -4.49 5.64
C ASP A 35 5.20 -5.85 4.96
N ALA A 36 6.32 -6.43 4.53
CA ALA A 36 6.41 -7.77 3.96
C ALA A 36 7.59 -8.55 4.57
N SER A 37 8.01 -8.17 5.79
CA SER A 37 9.13 -8.81 6.49
C SER A 37 8.78 -10.17 7.11
N GLY A 38 7.50 -10.45 7.32
CA GLY A 38 6.99 -11.74 7.81
C GLY A 38 6.26 -12.55 6.74
N ASP A 39 5.49 -13.55 7.19
CA ASP A 39 4.69 -14.43 6.32
C ASP A 39 3.35 -13.81 5.87
N PHE A 40 3.18 -12.51 6.10
CA PHE A 40 1.96 -11.78 5.81
C PHE A 40 2.26 -10.35 5.36
N TYR A 41 1.26 -9.72 4.76
CA TYR A 41 1.28 -8.35 4.29
C TYR A 41 0.36 -7.50 5.16
N SER A 42 0.81 -6.33 5.58
CA SER A 42 -0.01 -5.38 6.35
C SER A 42 0.49 -3.95 6.17
N PHE A 43 -0.37 -2.96 6.41
CA PHE A 43 0.09 -1.58 6.48
C PHE A 43 0.84 -1.31 7.80
N LEU A 44 1.93 -0.53 7.72
CA LEU A 44 2.60 -0.07 8.93
C LEU A 44 1.76 0.97 9.68
N GLY A 45 1.60 0.73 10.99
CA GLY A 45 1.08 1.71 11.94
C GLY A 45 -0.42 1.62 12.19
N VAL A 46 -1.24 2.09 11.25
CA VAL A 46 -2.64 2.51 11.54
C VAL A 46 -3.65 1.36 11.53
N ASP A 47 -3.37 0.27 10.81
CA ASP A 47 -4.23 -0.90 10.78
C ASP A 47 -3.41 -2.14 10.40
N GLN A 48 -3.19 -3.05 11.35
CA GLN A 48 -2.35 -4.23 11.16
C GLN A 48 -3.16 -5.44 10.69
N ASN A 49 -4.24 -5.21 9.94
CA ASN A 49 -4.94 -6.30 9.28
C ASN A 49 -3.96 -7.03 8.37
N ARG A 50 -3.79 -8.32 8.65
CA ARG A 50 -2.79 -9.18 8.02
C ARG A 50 -3.45 -9.95 6.89
N HIS A 51 -2.79 -9.92 5.74
CA HIS A 51 -3.24 -10.61 4.54
C HIS A 51 -2.18 -11.62 4.11
N ALA A 52 -2.61 -12.77 3.58
CA ALA A 52 -1.70 -13.82 3.12
C ALA A 52 -0.89 -13.37 1.90
N THR A 53 -1.50 -12.58 1.02
CA THR A 53 -0.84 -12.03 -0.17
C THR A 53 -1.01 -10.51 -0.28
N LEU A 54 -0.10 -9.89 -1.03
CA LEU A 54 -0.21 -8.47 -1.38
C LEU A 54 -1.49 -8.16 -2.18
N ALA A 55 -1.94 -9.10 -3.03
CA ALA A 55 -3.17 -8.95 -3.79
C ALA A 55 -4.39 -8.93 -2.87
N ASP A 56 -4.47 -9.84 -1.89
CA ASP A 56 -5.56 -9.86 -0.92
C ASP A 56 -5.65 -8.57 -0.09
N LEU A 57 -4.49 -7.98 0.23
CA LEU A 57 -4.42 -6.69 0.92
C LEU A 57 -5.00 -5.57 0.04
N ILE A 58 -4.67 -5.55 -1.25
CA ILE A 58 -5.15 -4.52 -2.18
C ILE A 58 -6.65 -4.70 -2.43
N ASP A 59 -7.12 -5.93 -2.70
CA ASP A 59 -8.53 -6.20 -3.01
C ASP A 59 -9.46 -5.91 -1.83
N PHE A 60 -8.95 -5.98 -0.59
CA PHE A 60 -9.70 -5.61 0.60
C PHE A 60 -9.94 -4.09 0.73
N HIS A 61 -9.10 -3.25 0.13
CA HIS A 61 -9.07 -1.79 0.36
C HIS A 61 -9.50 -0.96 -0.85
#